data_AF-A0A971AMP8-F1
#
_entry.id   AF-A0A971AMP8-F1
#
_cell.length_a   1.000
_cell.length_b   1.000
_cell.length_c   1.000
_cell.angle_alpha   90.00
_cell.angle_beta   90.00
_cell.angle_gamma   90.00
#
_symmetry.space_group_name_H-M   'P 1'
#
loop_
_entity.id
_entity.type
_entity.pdbx_description
1 polymer ?
#
loop_
_entity_poly.entity_id
_entity_poly.type
_entity_poly.pdbx_seq_one_letter_code
_entity_poly.pdbx_strand_id
1 'polypeptide(L)' 'MARRRKLLAPEAEQVMDQFKHEVAAELGLADKIARRGWGEMTTRECGMVGGTMVKKMIAMMQDRLGR' A
#
# COMPACT_ATOMS: atom_id res chain seq x y z
N MET A 1 -9.04 -18.02 -5.39
CA MET A 1 -7.78 -17.23 -5.39
C MET A 1 -8.04 -15.92 -6.14
N ALA A 2 -8.03 -14.78 -5.45
CA ALA A 2 -8.19 -13.48 -6.13
C ALA A 2 -7.03 -13.28 -7.12
N ARG A 3 -7.33 -12.87 -8.35
CA ARG A 3 -6.32 -12.69 -9.40
C ARG A 3 -5.38 -11.55 -8.97
N ARG A 4 -4.14 -11.88 -8.56
CA ARG A 4 -3.09 -10.89 -8.28
C ARG A 4 -2.83 -10.12 -9.57
N ARG A 5 -3.16 -8.82 -9.59
CA ARG A 5 -2.75 -7.95 -10.70
C ARG A 5 -1.23 -7.90 -10.71
N LYS A 6 -0.62 -8.25 -11.84
CA LYS A 6 0.82 -8.08 -12.03
C LYS A 6 1.15 -6.59 -12.00
N LEU A 7 2.19 -6.22 -11.28
CA LEU A 7 2.73 -4.87 -11.33
C LEU A 7 3.30 -4.60 -12.72
N LEU A 8 3.27 -3.35 -13.15
CA LEU A 8 3.89 -2.92 -14.42
C LEU A 8 5.41 -3.07 -14.38
N ALA A 9 6.01 -2.87 -13.20
CA ALA A 9 7.42 -3.07 -12.91
C ALA A 9 7.53 -4.23 -11.88
N PRO A 10 7.77 -5.48 -12.33
CA PRO A 10 7.89 -6.63 -11.44
C PRO A 10 9.00 -6.47 -10.38
N GLU A 11 10.08 -5.80 -10.72
CA GLU A 11 11.21 -5.51 -9.83
C GLU A 11 10.81 -4.63 -8.63
N ALA A 12 9.71 -3.88 -8.74
CA ALA A 12 9.20 -3.03 -7.66
C ALA A 12 8.34 -3.79 -6.64
N GLU A 13 8.09 -5.09 -6.83
CA GLU A 13 7.16 -5.86 -5.99
C GLU A 13 7.54 -5.84 -4.51
N GLN A 14 8.81 -6.08 -4.19
CA GLN A 14 9.28 -6.10 -2.80
C GLN A 14 9.17 -4.71 -2.14
N VAL A 15 9.52 -3.65 -2.89
CA VAL A 15 9.44 -2.27 -2.41
C VAL A 15 7.98 -1.85 -2.19
N MET A 16 7.10 -2.24 -3.11
CA MET A 16 5.68 -1.95 -3.00
C MET A 16 5.01 -2.68 -1.83
N ASP A 17 5.46 -3.90 -1.53
CA ASP A 17 4.99 -4.66 -0.37
C ASP A 17 5.44 -4.02 0.95
N GLN A 18 6.71 -3.61 1.04
CA GLN A 18 7.23 -2.85 2.19
C GLN A 18 6.44 -1.55 2.38
N PHE A 19 6.26 -0.78 1.30
CA PHE A 19 5.53 0.48 1.33
C PHE A 19 4.06 0.31 1.77
N LYS A 20 3.39 -0.76 1.36
CA LYS A 20 2.04 -1.10 1.84
C LYS A 20 2.02 -1.31 3.35
N HIS A 21 3.04 -1.96 3.91
CA HIS A 21 3.15 -2.17 5.36
C HIS A 21 3.47 -0.88 6.12
N GLU A 22 4.32 -0.01 5.57
CA GLU A 22 4.60 1.32 6.12
C GLU A 22 3.33 2.19 6.17
N VAL A 23 2.60 2.28 5.06
CA VAL A 23 1.34 3.03 5.00
C VAL A 23 0.30 2.45 5.96
N ALA A 24 0.24 1.13 6.11
CA ALA A 24 -0.63 0.51 7.10
C ALA A 24 -0.25 0.86 8.55
N ALA A 25 1.05 0.98 8.85
CA ALA A 25 1.53 1.41 10.15
C ALA A 25 1.15 2.88 10.44
N GLU A 26 1.33 3.77 9.47
CA GLU A 26 0.93 5.17 9.60
C GLU A 26 -0.58 5.35 9.83
N LEU A 27 -1.40 4.47 9.23
CA LEU A 27 -2.85 4.46 9.40
C LEU A 27 -3.31 3.75 10.68
N GLY A 28 -2.39 3.27 11.53
CA GLY A 28 -2.72 2.56 12.76
C GLY A 28 -3.33 1.17 12.56
N LEU A 29 -3.17 0.59 11.37
CA LEU A 29 -3.74 -0.72 10.99
C LEU A 29 -2.73 -1.87 11.12
N ALA A 30 -1.45 -1.58 11.37
CA ALA A 30 -0.39 -2.58 11.44
C ALA A 30 -0.68 -3.70 12.44
N ASP A 31 -1.07 -3.37 13.68
CA ASP A 31 -1.39 -4.37 14.71
C ASP A 31 -2.57 -5.25 14.32
N LYS A 32 -3.58 -4.65 13.67
CA LYS A 32 -4.79 -5.35 13.23
C LYS A 32 -4.44 -6.34 12.11
N ILE A 33 -3.62 -5.92 11.15
CA ILE A 33 -3.13 -6.75 10.05
C ILE A 33 -2.21 -7.86 10.57
N ALA A 34 -1.33 -7.57 11.55
CA ALA A 34 -0.44 -8.57 12.13
C ALA A 34 -1.22 -9.69 12.84
N ARG A 35 -2.32 -9.35 13.53
CA ARG A 35 -3.14 -10.32 14.29
C ARG A 35 -4.14 -11.09 13.43
N ARG A 36 -4.75 -10.43 12.45
CA ARG A 36 -5.91 -10.96 11.70
C ARG A 36 -5.63 -11.17 10.21
N GLY A 37 -4.48 -10.72 9.73
CA GLY A 37 -4.13 -10.71 8.32
C GLY A 37 -4.94 -9.69 7.51
N TRP A 38 -4.54 -9.55 6.24
CA TRP A 38 -5.23 -8.69 5.28
C TRP A 38 -6.64 -9.18 4.91
N GLY A 39 -6.92 -10.48 5.08
CA GLY A 39 -8.20 -11.09 4.71
C GLY A 39 -9.37 -10.68 5.63
N GLU A 40 -9.08 -10.30 6.87
CA GLU A 40 -10.07 -9.87 7.86
C GLU A 40 -10.19 -8.32 7.96
N MET A 41 -9.52 -7.60 7.07
CA MET A 41 -9.68 -6.15 6.96
C MET A 41 -11.01 -5.82 6.28
N THR A 42 -11.63 -4.72 6.71
CA THR A 42 -12.80 -4.20 5.99
C THR A 42 -12.37 -3.66 4.63
N THR A 43 -13.26 -3.71 3.64
CA THR A 43 -13.02 -3.14 2.30
C THR A 43 -12.60 -1.67 2.38
N ARG A 44 -13.13 -0.93 3.36
CA ARG A 44 -12.77 0.47 3.62
C ARG A 44 -11.33 0.62 4.09
N GLU A 45 -10.85 -0.24 4.99
CA GLU A 45 -9.46 -0.22 5.48
C GLU A 45 -8.48 -0.58 4.36
N CYS A 46 -8.76 -1.65 3.61
CA CYS A 46 -7.95 -2.02 2.44
C CYS A 46 -7.89 -0.90 1.40
N GLY A 47 -9.04 -0.28 1.10
CA GLY A 47 -9.12 0.85 0.17
C GLY A 47 -8.38 2.08 0.67
N MET A 48 -8.40 2.35 1.98
CA MET A 48 -7.67 3.46 2.60
C MET A 48 -6.16 3.28 2.49
N VAL A 49 -5.63 2.08 2.75
CA VAL A 49 -4.21 1.78 2.58
C VAL A 49 -3.79 1.98 1.12
N GLY A 50 -4.47 1.32 0.18
CA GLY A 50 -4.13 1.41 -1.24
C GLY A 50 -4.26 2.84 -1.80
N GLY A 51 -5.30 3.58 -1.41
CA GLY A 51 -5.48 4.97 -1.81
C GLY A 51 -4.40 5.90 -1.26
N THR A 52 -3.99 5.70 -0.01
CA THR A 52 -2.91 6.48 0.62
C THR A 52 -1.56 6.20 -0.03
N MET A 53 -1.28 4.94 -0.38
CA MET A 53 -0.09 4.58 -1.15
C MET A 53 0.00 5.37 -2.47
N VAL A 54 -1.06 5.36 -3.27
CA VAL A 54 -1.09 6.09 -4.57
C VAL A 54 -0.92 7.60 -4.36
N LYS A 55 -1.60 8.19 -3.39
CA LYS A 55 -1.46 9.63 -3.07
C LYS A 55 -0.02 10.00 -2.74
N LYS A 56 0.65 9.23 -1.88
CA LYS A 56 2.05 9.44 -1.52
C LYS A 56 2.99 9.27 -2.70
N MET A 57 2.79 8.23 -3.53
CA MET A 57 3.60 8.02 -4.73
C MET A 57 3.50 9.20 -5.70
N ILE A 58 2.29 9.72 -5.92
CA ILE A 58 2.08 10.89 -6.77
C ILE A 58 2.77 12.12 -6.17
N ALA A 59 2.62 12.36 -4.86
CA ALA A 59 3.27 13.48 -4.18
C ALA A 59 4.80 13.41 -4.29
N MET A 60 5.40 12.22 -4.06
CA MET A 60 6.84 12.02 -4.23
C MET A 60 7.30 12.24 -5.68
N MET A 61 6.50 11.83 -6.66
CA MET A 61 6.83 12.04 -8.07
C MET A 61 6.72 13.53 -8.46
N GLN A 62 5.69 14.22 -7.97
CA GLN A 62 5.52 15.66 -8.19
C GLN A 62 6.69 16.45 -7.59
N ASP A 63 7.14 16.10 -6.38
CA ASP A 63 8.32 16.72 -5.76
C ASP A 63 9.62 16.47 -6.57
N ARG A 64 9.76 15.28 -7.16
CA ARG A 64 10.89 14.93 -8.03
C ARG A 64 10.87 15.63 -9.39
N LEU A 65 9.68 15.80 -9.98
CA LEU A 65 9.50 16.44 -11.29
C LEU A 65 9.46 17.97 -11.22
N GLY A 66 9.09 18.53 -10.06
CA GLY A 66 8.98 19.98 -9.83
C GLY A 66 10.31 20.67 -9.51
N ARG A 67 11.45 20.12 -9.93
CA ARG A 67 12.78 20.73 -9.82
C ARG A 67 13.40 20.98 -11.18
#